data_AF-A0A2V8PBM0-F1
#
_entry.id   AF-A0A2V8PBM0-F1
#
_cell.length_a   1.000
_cell.length_b   1.000
_cell.length_c   1.000
_cell.angle_alpha   90.00
_cell.angle_beta   90.00
_cell.angle_gamma   90.00
#
_symmetry.space_group_name_H-M   'P 1'
#
loop_
_entity.id
_entity.type
_entity.pdbx_description
1 polymer ?
#
loop_
_entity_poly.entity_id
_entity_poly.type
_entity_poly.pdbx_seq_one_letter_code
_entity_poly.pdbx_strand_id
1 'polypeptide(L)'
;GVFCNAQAMFWRRELHERFGEFDVRLHYTMDYDLILRLTRLTGRKGFYRTLRPLGCFRVYPGQKTGAASAVDTVASEHRLIAQRENTAWKYRVTGRAVRLYYRGKRVRDYFRRGGSAYVMWKLGVARNPVEGM
;
A
#
# COMPACT_ATOMS: atom_id res chain seq x y z
N GLY A 1 7.72 9.18 -0.48
CA GLY A 1 7.27 8.23 -1.52
C GLY A 1 5.84 7.86 -1.21
N VAL A 2 4.98 7.72 -2.23
CA VAL A 2 3.56 7.37 -2.04
C VAL A 2 3.50 5.97 -1.44
N PHE A 3 2.81 5.84 -0.31
CA PHE A 3 2.55 4.57 0.35
C PHE A 3 1.14 4.15 -0.06
N CYS A 4 1.01 2.99 -0.70
CA CYS A 4 -0.29 2.49 -1.17
C CYS A 4 -1.03 1.79 -0.03
N ASN A 5 -1.47 2.55 0.97
CA ASN A 5 -2.37 2.08 2.01
C ASN A 5 -3.16 3.27 2.57
N ALA A 6 -4.47 3.11 2.72
CA ALA A 6 -5.38 4.19 3.09
C ALA A 6 -5.73 4.25 4.58
N GLN A 7 -5.02 3.57 5.49
CA GLN A 7 -5.39 3.46 6.91
C GLN A 7 -5.70 4.80 7.59
N ALA A 8 -4.98 5.86 7.24
CA ALA A 8 -5.27 7.22 7.71
C ALA A 8 -4.89 8.22 6.62
N MET A 9 -5.68 8.27 5.55
CA MET A 9 -5.52 9.22 4.46
C MET A 9 -6.60 10.30 4.50
N PHE A 10 -6.17 11.54 4.26
CA PHE A 10 -7.05 12.70 4.15
C PHE A 10 -6.85 13.33 2.77
N TRP A 11 -7.94 13.80 2.18
CA TRP A 11 -7.91 14.53 0.91
C TRP A 11 -8.94 15.65 0.90
N ARG A 12 -8.76 16.62 0.02
CA ARG A 12 -9.68 17.75 -0.14
C ARG A 12 -10.99 17.29 -0.78
N ARG A 13 -12.10 17.93 -0.41
CA ARG A 13 -13.43 17.68 -0.99
C ARG A 13 -13.42 17.74 -2.52
N GLU A 14 -12.83 18.79 -3.10
CA GLU A 14 -12.72 18.97 -4.56
C GLU A 14 -12.04 17.77 -5.25
N LEU A 15 -11.07 17.16 -4.57
CA LEU A 15 -10.38 15.99 -5.11
C LEU A 15 -11.27 14.74 -5.05
N HIS A 16 -12.13 14.63 -4.04
CA HIS A 16 -13.13 13.57 -3.95
C HIS A 16 -14.17 13.68 -5.08
N GLU A 17 -14.67 14.89 -5.32
CA GLU A 17 -15.63 15.17 -6.40
C GLU A 17 -15.03 14.82 -7.77
N ARG A 18 -13.73 15.11 -7.99
CA ARG A 18 -13.00 14.72 -9.21
C ARG A 18 -12.68 13.23 -9.30
N PHE A 19 -12.52 12.55 -8.17
CA PHE A 19 -12.32 11.10 -8.13
C PHE A 19 -13.59 10.36 -8.58
N GLY A 20 -14.75 10.84 -8.16
CA GLY A 20 -16.05 10.26 -8.44
C GLY A 20 -16.35 9.06 -7.52
N GLU A 21 -16.86 7.98 -8.09
CA GLU A 21 -17.32 6.82 -7.33
C GLU A 21 -16.28 5.69 -7.25
N PHE A 22 -16.45 4.87 -6.22
CA PHE A 22 -15.72 3.62 -6.05
C PHE A 22 -16.27 2.52 -6.96
N ASP A 23 -15.38 1.68 -7.47
CA ASP A 23 -15.78 0.48 -8.20
C ASP A 23 -16.22 -0.59 -7.20
N VAL A 24 -17.54 -0.81 -7.09
CA VAL A 24 -18.15 -1.76 -6.14
C VAL A 24 -17.79 -3.22 -6.40
N ARG A 25 -17.20 -3.53 -7.56
CA ARG A 25 -16.67 -4.86 -7.88
C ARG A 25 -15.36 -5.17 -7.15
N LEU A 26 -14.70 -4.16 -6.60
CA LEU A 26 -13.48 -4.32 -5.82
C LEU A 26 -13.86 -4.54 -4.36
N HIS A 27 -13.59 -5.70 -3.79
CA HIS A 27 -13.90 -6.03 -2.41
C HIS A 27 -12.71 -5.84 -1.48
N TYR A 28 -11.48 -5.96 -2.01
CA TYR A 28 -10.24 -5.95 -1.23
C TYR A 28 -9.26 -4.85 -1.65
N THR A 29 -9.37 -4.32 -2.86
CA THR A 29 -8.38 -3.40 -3.44
C THR A 29 -8.94 -2.01 -3.79
N MET A 30 -10.09 -1.63 -3.21
CA MET A 30 -10.67 -0.28 -3.37
C MET A 30 -9.70 0.84 -2.96
N ASP A 31 -8.94 0.64 -1.89
CA ASP A 31 -7.97 1.62 -1.41
C ASP A 31 -6.79 1.78 -2.38
N TYR A 32 -6.32 0.68 -2.96
CA TYR A 32 -5.33 0.70 -4.03
C TYR A 32 -5.86 1.45 -5.26
N ASP A 33 -7.11 1.20 -5.65
CA ASP A 33 -7.78 1.90 -6.75
C ASP A 33 -7.85 3.41 -6.53
N LEU A 34 -8.33 3.79 -5.33
CA LEU A 34 -8.41 5.17 -4.88
C LEU A 34 -7.05 5.86 -5.00
N ILE A 35 -6.00 5.28 -4.43
CA ILE A 35 -4.67 5.89 -4.43
C ILE A 35 -4.13 6.07 -5.84
N LEU A 36 -4.35 5.11 -6.75
CA LEU A 36 -3.94 5.24 -8.15
C LEU A 36 -4.66 6.39 -8.85
N ARG A 37 -5.99 6.46 -8.72
CA ARG A 37 -6.80 7.50 -9.37
C ARG A 37 -6.49 8.89 -8.80
N LEU A 38 -6.32 9.01 -7.48
CA LEU A 38 -5.86 10.24 -6.83
C LEU A 38 -4.46 10.66 -7.29
N THR A 39 -3.54 9.69 -7.46
CA THR A 39 -2.19 9.94 -8.00
C THR A 39 -2.24 10.44 -9.44
N ARG A 40 -3.17 9.95 -10.26
CA ARG A 40 -3.37 10.44 -11.63
C ARG A 40 -3.90 11.87 -11.66
N LEU A 41 -4.82 12.21 -10.76
CA LEU A 41 -5.44 13.54 -10.69
C LEU A 41 -4.53 14.64 -10.14
N THR A 42 -3.64 14.30 -9.22
CA THR A 42 -2.80 15.27 -8.49
C THR A 42 -1.31 15.17 -8.82
N GLY A 43 -0.90 14.08 -9.47
CA GLY A 43 0.51 13.75 -9.65
C GLY A 43 1.20 13.41 -8.33
N ARG A 44 2.48 13.02 -8.43
CA ARG A 44 3.29 12.62 -7.27
C ARG A 44 3.49 13.75 -6.24
N LYS A 45 3.48 15.01 -6.68
CA LYS A 45 3.67 16.18 -5.79
C LYS A 45 2.45 16.46 -4.91
N GLY A 46 1.27 15.92 -5.24
CA GLY A 46 0.06 16.06 -4.43
C GLY A 46 0.02 15.21 -3.17
N PHE A 47 0.98 14.30 -2.98
CA PHE A 47 1.00 13.37 -1.84
C PHE A 47 2.01 13.77 -0.79
N TYR A 48 1.50 14.08 0.40
CA TYR A 48 2.29 14.34 1.60
C TYR A 48 2.08 13.22 2.61
N ARG A 49 3.14 12.88 3.34
CA ARG A 49 3.11 11.81 4.33
C ARG A 49 3.72 12.29 5.64
N THR A 50 2.96 12.20 6.72
CA THR A 50 3.50 12.42 8.07
C THR A 50 4.23 11.18 8.58
N LEU A 51 5.20 11.37 9.47
CA LEU A 51 5.85 10.29 10.21
C LEU A 51 5.09 9.94 11.50
N ARG A 52 4.16 10.80 11.93
CA ARG A 52 3.37 10.58 13.14
C ARG A 52 2.22 9.61 12.83
N PRO A 53 1.97 8.60 13.67
CA PRO A 53 0.80 7.76 13.52
C PRO A 53 -0.46 8.62 13.70
N LEU A 54 -1.41 8.48 12.77
CA LEU A 54 -2.68 9.21 12.81
C LEU A 54 -3.88 8.29 13.14
N GLY A 55 -3.65 6.99 13.21
CA GLY A 55 -4.71 6.02 13.50
C GLY A 55 -4.13 4.65 13.85
N CYS A 56 -4.92 3.88 14.58
CA CYS A 56 -4.64 2.50 14.93
C CYS A 56 -5.63 1.58 14.20
N PHE A 57 -5.18 0.40 13.82
CA PHE A 57 -6.03 -0.59 13.17
C PHE A 57 -6.44 -1.65 14.18
N ARG A 58 -7.76 -1.89 14.33
CA ARG A 58 -8.29 -2.92 15.22
C ARG A 58 -8.22 -4.28 14.52
N VAL A 59 -7.54 -5.23 15.15
CA VAL A 59 -7.52 -6.63 14.72
C VAL A 59 -8.64 -7.38 15.44
N TYR A 60 -9.46 -8.14 14.71
CA TYR A 60 -10.55 -8.93 15.28
C TYR A 60 -10.87 -10.18 14.43
N PRO A 61 -11.48 -11.22 15.02
CA PRO A 61 -11.91 -12.42 14.29
C PRO A 61 -12.99 -12.07 13.25
N GLY A 62 -12.78 -12.41 11.97
CA GLY A 62 -13.68 -12.04 10.86
C GLY A 62 -13.13 -10.93 9.95
N GLN A 63 -11.92 -10.43 10.21
CA GLN A 63 -11.27 -9.50 9.29
C GLN A 63 -11.03 -10.14 7.91
N LYS A 64 -11.48 -9.44 6.86
CA LYS A 64 -11.39 -9.85 5.45
C LYS A 64 -9.98 -10.30 5.03
N THR A 65 -8.93 -9.71 5.59
CA THR A 65 -7.53 -9.96 5.23
C THR A 65 -6.99 -11.34 5.65
N GLY A 66 -7.66 -12.04 6.58
CA GLY A 66 -7.16 -13.30 7.15
C GLY A 66 -7.59 -14.58 6.44
N ALA A 67 -8.54 -14.50 5.50
CA ALA A 67 -9.07 -15.67 4.82
C ALA A 67 -8.20 -16.06 3.61
N ALA A 68 -7.80 -17.32 3.49
CA ALA A 68 -7.04 -17.83 2.34
C ALA A 68 -7.78 -17.58 1.00
N SER A 69 -9.13 -17.56 1.03
CA SER A 69 -9.98 -17.23 -0.11
C SER A 69 -9.81 -15.80 -0.64
N ALA A 70 -9.26 -14.87 0.15
CA ALA A 70 -9.02 -13.49 -0.28
C ALA A 70 -7.87 -13.39 -1.30
N VAL A 71 -6.94 -14.35 -1.34
CA VAL A 71 -5.72 -14.26 -2.16
C VAL A 71 -6.07 -14.23 -3.65
N ASP A 72 -6.94 -15.14 -4.10
CA ASP A 72 -7.30 -15.24 -5.51
C ASP A 72 -8.17 -14.05 -5.95
N THR A 73 -9.12 -13.63 -5.11
CA THR A 73 -9.95 -12.44 -5.37
C THR A 73 -9.11 -11.16 -5.47
N VAL A 74 -8.16 -10.97 -4.54
CA VAL A 74 -7.21 -9.85 -4.59
C VAL A 74 -6.39 -9.88 -5.88
N ALA A 75 -5.94 -11.06 -6.31
CA ALA A 75 -5.18 -11.20 -7.54
C ALA A 75 -6.02 -10.85 -8.78
N SER A 76 -7.28 -11.28 -8.85
CA SER A 76 -8.19 -10.93 -9.94
C SER A 76 -8.51 -9.43 -9.96
N GLU A 77 -8.80 -8.83 -8.80
CA GLU A 77 -9.06 -7.38 -8.71
C GLU A 77 -7.84 -6.56 -9.15
N HIS A 78 -6.63 -6.95 -8.74
CA HIS A 78 -5.42 -6.27 -9.19
C HIS A 78 -5.21 -6.35 -10.71
N ARG A 79 -5.64 -7.44 -11.35
CA ARG A 79 -5.58 -7.60 -12.82
C ARG A 79 -6.61 -6.72 -13.50
N LEU A 80 -7.83 -6.65 -12.98
CA LEU A 80 -8.88 -5.73 -13.45
C LEU A 80 -8.38 -4.28 -13.45
N ILE A 81 -7.82 -3.83 -12.33
CA ILE A 81 -7.25 -2.47 -12.21
C ILE A 81 -6.08 -2.30 -13.19
N ALA A 82 -5.24 -3.33 -13.37
CA ALA A 82 -4.11 -3.24 -14.29
C ALA A 82 -4.54 -3.10 -15.76
N GLN A 83 -5.61 -3.77 -16.15
CA GLN A 83 -6.19 -3.64 -17.49
C GLN A 83 -6.75 -2.23 -17.68
N ARG A 84 -7.54 -1.74 -16.71
CA ARG A 84 -8.12 -0.39 -16.75
C ARG A 84 -7.05 0.71 -16.85
N GLU A 85 -5.98 0.58 -16.07
CA GLU A 85 -4.89 1.57 -16.04
C GLU A 85 -3.80 1.34 -17.11
N ASN A 86 -3.99 0.36 -18.01
CA ASN A 86 -2.97 -0.03 -19.00
C ASN A 86 -1.59 -0.33 -18.38
N THR A 87 -1.58 -0.94 -17.18
CA THR A 87 -0.38 -1.33 -16.43
C THR A 87 -0.17 -2.83 -16.37
N ALA A 88 -0.75 -3.58 -17.32
CA ALA A 88 -0.58 -5.04 -17.42
C ALA A 88 0.90 -5.47 -17.54
N TRP A 89 1.78 -4.58 -18.02
CA TRP A 89 3.23 -4.79 -18.04
C TRP A 89 3.81 -5.13 -16.66
N LYS A 90 3.15 -4.74 -15.55
CA LYS A 90 3.57 -5.05 -14.17
C LYS A 90 3.63 -6.55 -13.86
N TYR A 91 2.99 -7.39 -14.68
CA TYR A 91 3.02 -8.85 -14.58
C TYR A 91 4.13 -9.49 -15.44
N ARG A 92 4.79 -8.71 -16.29
CA ARG A 92 5.94 -9.16 -17.08
C ARG A 92 7.23 -9.10 -16.25
N VAL A 93 8.34 -9.54 -16.84
CA VAL A 93 9.67 -9.51 -16.21
C VAL A 93 10.08 -8.09 -15.81
N THR A 94 9.75 -7.08 -16.63
CA THR A 94 9.97 -5.66 -16.31
C THR A 94 9.29 -5.25 -14.99
N GLY A 95 8.04 -5.69 -14.78
CA GLY A 95 7.32 -5.49 -13.53
C GLY A 95 7.98 -6.17 -12.33
N ARG A 96 8.58 -7.35 -12.51
CA ARG A 96 9.36 -8.03 -11.46
C ARG A 96 10.60 -7.23 -11.07
N ALA A 97 11.34 -6.71 -12.04
CA ALA A 97 12.51 -5.85 -11.80
C ALA A 97 12.14 -4.55 -11.07
N VAL A 98 11.08 -3.87 -11.52
CA VAL A 98 10.55 -2.67 -10.85
C VAL A 98 10.13 -2.98 -9.41
N ARG A 99 9.47 -4.12 -9.18
CA ARG A 99 9.07 -4.55 -7.83
C ARG A 99 10.28 -4.79 -6.94
N LEU A 100 11.34 -5.42 -7.45
CA LEU A 100 12.58 -5.65 -6.72
C LEU A 100 13.24 -4.33 -6.32
N TYR A 101 13.33 -3.38 -7.25
CA TYR A 101 13.83 -2.03 -6.98
C TYR A 101 13.06 -1.33 -5.85
N TYR A 102 11.72 -1.33 -5.90
CA TYR A 102 10.91 -0.71 -4.85
C TYR A 102 10.97 -1.45 -3.50
N ARG A 103 11.20 -2.77 -3.51
CA ARG A 103 11.49 -3.55 -2.29
C ARG A 103 12.82 -3.15 -1.67
N GLY A 104 13.90 -3.05 -2.45
CA GLY A 104 15.19 -2.58 -1.97
C GLY A 104 15.13 -1.16 -1.41
N LYS A 105 14.42 -0.26 -2.13
CA LYS A 105 14.16 1.11 -1.64
C LYS A 105 13.42 1.11 -0.29
N ARG A 106 12.44 0.23 -0.11
CA ARG A 106 11.71 0.09 1.15
C ARG A 106 12.62 -0.39 2.29
N VAL A 107 13.49 -1.36 2.04
CA VAL A 107 14.48 -1.83 3.02
C VAL A 107 15.38 -0.69 3.46
N ARG A 108 15.93 0.08 2.52
CA ARG A 108 16.72 1.28 2.82
C ARG A 108 15.93 2.30 3.65
N ASP A 109 14.67 2.53 3.32
CA ASP A 109 13.80 3.46 4.07
C ASP A 109 13.49 2.93 5.49
N TYR A 110 13.46 1.61 5.72
CA TYR A 110 13.36 1.02 7.06
C TYR A 110 14.65 1.17 7.86
N PHE A 111 15.80 0.90 7.26
CA PHE A 111 17.10 1.16 7.88
C PHE A 111 17.24 2.61 8.34
N ARG A 112 16.86 3.57 7.48
CA ARG A 112 16.92 5.01 7.81
C ARG A 112 15.99 5.45 8.94
N ARG A 113 14.93 4.69 9.24
CA ARG A 113 13.90 5.10 10.22
C ARG A 113 13.98 4.36 11.54
N GLY A 114 14.27 3.07 11.51
CA GLY A 114 14.31 2.20 12.70
C GLY A 114 15.69 1.61 12.99
N GLY A 115 16.71 1.97 12.21
CA GLY A 115 18.05 1.40 12.33
C GLY A 115 18.14 -0.07 11.89
N SER A 116 19.31 -0.67 12.09
CA SER A 116 19.57 -2.08 11.76
C SER A 116 18.77 -3.05 12.63
N ALA A 117 18.61 -2.74 13.92
CA ALA A 117 17.87 -3.58 14.88
C ALA A 117 16.41 -3.80 14.44
N TYR A 118 15.70 -2.76 14.01
CA TYR A 118 14.32 -2.88 13.51
C TYR A 118 14.24 -3.75 12.25
N VAL A 119 15.20 -3.62 11.33
CA VAL A 119 15.22 -4.43 10.10
C VAL A 119 15.49 -5.89 10.42
N MET A 120 16.45 -6.18 11.31
CA MET A 120 16.76 -7.55 11.74
C MET A 120 15.58 -8.21 12.46
N TRP A 121 14.87 -7.48 13.32
CA TRP A 121 13.62 -7.95 13.93
C TRP A 121 12.55 -8.25 12.89
N LYS A 122 12.36 -7.35 11.93
CA LYS A 122 11.35 -7.53 10.87
C LYS A 122 11.65 -8.69 9.93
N LEU A 123 12.93 -9.08 9.83
CA LEU A 123 13.38 -10.26 9.12
C LEU A 123 13.33 -11.54 9.97
N GLY A 124 12.94 -11.45 11.25
CA GLY A 124 12.86 -12.57 12.18
C GLY A 124 14.21 -13.02 12.75
N VAL A 125 15.26 -12.21 12.60
CA VAL A 125 16.65 -12.55 12.99
C VAL A 125 17.02 -11.94 14.34
N ALA A 126 16.26 -10.97 14.86
CA ALA A 126 16.50 -10.32 16.15
C ALA A 126 15.21 -10.14 16.97
N ARG A 127 15.35 -9.92 18.29
CA ARG A 127 14.23 -9.58 19.18
C ARG A 127 13.72 -8.16 18.93
N ASN A 128 12.48 -7.88 19.34
CA ASN A 128 11.84 -6.59 19.16
C ASN A 128 12.63 -5.50 19.90
N PRO A 129 13.19 -4.49 19.20
CA PRO A 129 14.03 -3.47 19.84
C PRO A 129 13.25 -2.50 20.75
N VAL A 130 11.90 -2.55 20.74
CA VAL A 130 11.04 -1.64 21.50
C VAL A 130 10.61 -2.21 22.87
N GLU A 131 10.77 -3.52 23.09
CA GLU A 131 10.39 -4.19 24.35
C GLU A 131 11.43 -4.06 25.48
N GLY A 132 12.58 -3.45 25.20
CA GLY A 132 13.68 -3.28 26.16
C GLY A 132 13.90 -1.84 26.65
N MET A 133 12.93 -0.95 26.46
CA MET A 133 13.00 0.48 26.83
C MET A 133 11.82 0.89 27.70
#